data_AF-A0A401Z1U9-F1
#
_entry.id   AF-A0A401Z1U9-F1
#
_cell.length_a   1.000
_cell.length_b   1.000
_cell.length_c   1.000
_cell.angle_alpha   90.00
_cell.angle_beta   90.00
_cell.angle_gamma   90.00
#
_symmetry.space_group_name_H-M   'P 1'
#
loop_
_entity.id
_entity.type
_entity.pdbx_description
1 polymer ?
#
loop_
_entity_poly.entity_id
_entity_poly.type
_entity_poly.pdbx_seq_one_letter_code
_entity_poly.pdbx_strand_id
1 'polypeptide(L)' 'MDHKDVDRADPEAAEEGLVRAAKAYRRTEKAHEEARQELKRAAIRAIGAGVKQSEVVKVTGWTREYLRRLKKNR' A
#
# COMPACT_ATOMS: atom_id res chain seq x y z
N MET A 1 -36.86 32.69 17.04
CA MET A 1 -36.04 33.22 15.94
C MET A 1 -34.64 33.34 16.52
N ASP A 2 -33.62 32.59 16.13
CA ASP A 2 -33.42 31.74 14.96
C ASP A 2 -32.43 30.63 15.33
N HIS A 3 -32.79 29.39 15.01
CA HIS A 3 -31.82 28.31 14.85
C HIS A 3 -31.62 28.13 13.35
N LYS A 4 -30.36 27.92 12.93
CA LYS A 4 -29.85 27.81 11.55
C LYS A 4 -29.41 29.19 11.05
N ASP A 5 -28.14 29.41 10.72
CA ASP A 5 -27.36 28.57 9.82
C ASP A 5 -26.03 28.14 10.43
N VAL A 6 -25.92 26.84 10.69
CA VAL A 6 -24.64 26.18 10.91
C VAL A 6 -23.87 26.27 9.60
N ASP A 7 -22.67 26.83 9.64
CA ASP A 7 -21.63 26.79 8.60
C ASP A 7 -21.91 25.74 7.52
N ARG A 8 -22.64 26.10 6.47
CA ARG A 8 -22.69 25.27 5.26
C ARG A 8 -21.36 25.52 4.59
N ALA A 9 -20.37 24.67 4.91
CA ALA A 9 -19.08 24.67 4.24
C ALA A 9 -19.33 24.80 2.72
N ASP A 10 -18.64 25.75 2.11
CA ASP A 10 -18.72 26.02 0.68
C ASP A 10 -18.55 24.69 -0.08
N PRO A 11 -19.57 24.21 -0.82
CA PRO A 11 -19.53 22.92 -1.47
C PRO A 11 -18.39 22.82 -2.49
N GLU A 12 -17.99 23.93 -3.11
CA GLU A 12 -16.86 23.96 -4.04
C GLU A 12 -15.54 23.72 -3.31
N ALA A 13 -15.35 24.37 -2.15
CA ALA A 13 -14.18 24.15 -1.30
C ALA A 13 -14.11 22.71 -0.74
N ALA A 14 -15.26 22.12 -0.41
CA ALA A 14 -15.36 20.73 0.04
C ALA A 14 -15.03 19.74 -1.09
N GLU A 15 -15.51 19.99 -2.30
CA GLU A 15 -15.19 19.19 -3.49
C GLU A 15 -13.70 19.25 -3.83
N GLU A 16 -13.10 20.45 -3.82
CA GLU A 16 -11.66 20.60 -4.01
C GLU A 16 -10.86 19.82 -2.95
N GLY A 17 -11.27 19.89 -1.69
CA GLY A 17 -10.67 19.14 -0.59
C GLY A 17 -10.71 17.63 -0.83
N LEU A 18 -11.86 17.11 -1.26
CA LEU A 18 -12.03 15.70 -1.60
C LEU A 18 -11.12 15.27 -2.76
N VAL A 19 -11.05 16.06 -3.84
CA VAL A 19 -10.20 15.77 -5.00
C VAL A 19 -8.72 15.74 -4.60
N ARG A 20 -8.27 16.68 -3.76
CA ARG A 20 -6.89 16.72 -3.26
C ARG A 20 -6.58 15.49 -2.39
N ALA A 21 -7.48 15.14 -1.47
CA ALA A 21 -7.33 13.95 -0.62
C ALA A 21 -7.29 12.66 -1.45
N ALA A 22 -8.18 12.51 -2.43
CA ALA A 22 -8.21 11.35 -3.32
C ALA A 22 -6.91 11.22 -4.15
N LYS A 23 -6.37 12.34 -4.65
CA LYS A 23 -5.08 12.35 -5.36
C LYS A 23 -3.93 11.94 -4.44
N ALA A 24 -3.89 12.45 -3.21
CA ALA A 24 -2.88 12.07 -2.23
C ALA A 24 -2.94 10.57 -1.90
N TYR A 25 -4.13 10.05 -1.63
CA TYR A 25 -4.35 8.63 -1.37
C TYR A 25 -3.90 7.74 -2.54
N ARG A 26 -4.25 8.08 -3.78
CA ARG A 26 -3.81 7.31 -4.96
C ARG A 26 -2.30 7.30 -5.13
N ARG A 27 -1.63 8.41 -4.79
CA ARG A 27 -0.16 8.49 -4.83
C ARG A 27 0.47 7.59 -3.77
N THR A 28 -0.07 7.58 -2.54
CA THR A 28 0.45 6.70 -1.48
C THR A 28 0.19 5.23 -1.80
N GLU A 29 -0.98 4.88 -2.33
CA GLU A 29 -1.27 3.52 -2.78
C GLU A 29 -0.31 3.05 -3.87
N LYS A 30 -0.04 3.92 -4.86
CA LYS A 30 0.93 3.62 -5.91
C LYS A 30 2.33 3.39 -5.34
N ALA A 31 2.82 4.29 -4.48
CA ALA A 31 4.14 4.16 -3.86
C ALA A 31 4.23 2.90 -2.98
N HIS A 32 3.16 2.57 -2.25
CA HIS A 32 3.10 1.37 -1.44
C HIS A 32 3.09 0.10 -2.30
N GLU A 33 2.36 0.08 -3.41
CA GLU A 33 2.39 -1.05 -4.34
C GLU A 33 3.76 -1.20 -5.01
N GLU A 34 4.43 -0.12 -5.39
CA GLU A 34 5.80 -0.15 -5.92
C GLU A 34 6.77 -0.75 -4.89
N ALA A 35 6.73 -0.30 -3.63
CA ALA A 35 7.54 -0.85 -2.55
C ALA A 35 7.22 -2.33 -2.29
N ARG A 36 5.94 -2.72 -2.36
CA ARG A 36 5.51 -4.13 -2.24
C ARG A 36 6.10 -4.99 -3.37
N GLN A 37 6.12 -4.48 -4.60
CA GLN A 37 6.70 -5.19 -5.75
C GLN A 37 8.23 -5.29 -5.64
N GLU A 38 8.90 -4.26 -5.15
CA GLU A 38 10.33 -4.30 -4.87
C GLU A 38 10.66 -5.36 -3.81
N LEU A 39 9.90 -5.39 -2.70
CA LEU A 39 10.07 -6.38 -1.64
C LEU A 39 9.86 -7.81 -2.16
N LYS A 40 8.88 -8.03 -3.04
CA LYS A 40 8.67 -9.33 -3.70
C LYS A 40 9.90 -9.75 -4.50
N ARG A 41 10.44 -8.85 -5.34
CA ARG A 41 11.64 -9.13 -6.15
C ARG A 41 12.85 -9.41 -5.28
N ALA A 42 13.06 -8.64 -4.22
CA ALA A 42 14.14 -8.85 -3.25
C ALA A 42 14.03 -10.22 -2.56
N ALA A 43 12.82 -10.60 -2.11
CA ALA A 43 12.57 -11.89 -1.49
C ALA A 43 12.87 -13.06 -2.44
N ILE A 44 12.42 -12.99 -3.70
CA ILE A 44 12.72 -14.03 -4.71
C ILE A 44 14.23 -14.14 -4.95
N ARG A 45 14.93 -13.01 -5.11
CA ARG A 45 16.39 -12.99 -5.30
C ARG A 45 17.14 -13.61 -4.13
N ALA A 46 16.75 -13.27 -2.89
CA ALA A 46 17.34 -13.84 -1.69
C ALA A 46 17.17 -15.37 -1.63
N ILE A 47 15.96 -15.86 -1.90
CA ILE A 47 15.69 -17.31 -1.96
C ILE A 47 16.52 -17.97 -3.07
N GLY A 48 16.61 -17.33 -4.24
CA GLY A 48 17.43 -17.81 -5.37
C GLY A 48 18.93 -17.87 -5.05
N ALA A 49 19.41 -16.96 -4.21
CA ALA A 49 20.79 -16.93 -3.71
C ALA A 49 21.06 -17.90 -2.54
N GLY A 50 20.08 -18.71 -2.14
CA GLY A 50 20.24 -19.72 -1.10
C GLY A 50 19.84 -19.28 0.32
N VAL A 51 19.28 -18.08 0.50
CA VAL A 51 18.73 -17.66 1.79
C VAL A 51 17.54 -18.56 2.16
N LYS A 52 17.56 -19.10 3.38
CA LYS A 52 16.48 -19.97 3.88
C LYS A 52 15.15 -19.21 3.91
N GLN A 53 14.08 -19.85 3.44
CA GLN A 53 12.73 -19.26 3.48
C GLN A 53 12.31 -18.81 4.88
N SER A 54 12.76 -19.50 5.94
CA SER A 54 12.49 -19.10 7.33
C SER A 54 13.04 -17.71 7.67
N GLU A 55 14.21 -17.35 7.15
CA GLU A 55 14.80 -16.03 7.37
C GLU A 55 14.05 -14.96 6.57
N VAL A 56 13.66 -15.27 5.34
CA VAL A 56 12.85 -14.36 4.52
C VAL A 56 11.48 -14.09 5.17
N VAL A 57 10.87 -15.10 5.80
CA VAL A 57 9.64 -14.94 6.59
C VAL A 57 9.83 -13.96 7.76
N LYS A 58 10.94 -14.09 8.51
CA LYS A 58 11.22 -13.19 9.64
C LYS A 58 11.36 -11.73 9.19
N VAL A 59 12.02 -11.50 8.05
CA VAL A 59 12.28 -10.14 7.54
C VAL A 59 11.03 -9.51 6.93
N THR A 60 10.27 -10.28 6.14
CA THR A 60 9.12 -9.76 5.38
C THR A 60 7.79 -9.82 6.13
N GLY A 61 7.70 -10.64 7.18
CA GLY A 61 6.44 -10.95 7.87
C GLY A 61 5.48 -11.83 7.05
N TRP A 62 5.87 -12.26 5.84
CA TRP A 62 5.02 -13.10 4.99
C TRP A 62 5.06 -14.56 5.42
N THR A 63 4.01 -15.31 5.08
CA THR A 63 3.99 -16.75 5.32
C THR A 63 4.90 -17.49 4.33
N ARG A 64 5.41 -18.65 4.74
CA ARG A 64 6.16 -19.54 3.83
C ARG A 64 5.33 -19.90 2.59
N GLU A 65 4.03 -20.10 2.76
CA GLU A 65 3.13 -20.44 1.66
C GLU A 65 2.99 -19.29 0.65
N TYR A 66 2.95 -18.05 1.12
CA TYR A 66 2.99 -16.89 0.23
C TYR A 66 4.29 -16.85 -0.58
N LEU A 67 5.44 -17.06 0.06
CA LEU A 67 6.75 -17.11 -0.61
C LEU A 67 6.84 -18.25 -1.66
N ARG A 68 6.25 -19.42 -1.38
CA ARG A 68 6.18 -20.53 -2.35
C ARG A 68 5.38 -20.15 -3.59
N ARG A 69 4.18 -19.57 -3.40
CA ARG A 69 3.35 -19.09 -4.52
C ARG A 69 4.06 -18.01 -5.33
N LEU A 70 4.73 -17.09 -4.66
CA LEU A 70 5.53 -16.04 -5.29
C LEU A 70 6.64 -16.62 -6.18
N LYS A 71 7.34 -17.66 -5.71
CA LYS A 71 8.37 -18.36 -6.49
C LYS A 71 7.78 -19.12 -7.69
N LYS A 72 6.57 -19.69 -7.56
CA LYS A 72 5.88 -20.45 -8.62
C LYS A 72 5.35 -19.54 -9.74
N ASN A 73 4.91 -18.33 -9.39
CA ASN A 73 4.37 -17.35 -10.34
C ASN A 73 5.45 -16.41 -10.91
N ARG A 74 6.73 -16.82 -10.85
CA ARG A 74 7.86 -16.08 -11.43
C ARG A 74 7.94 -16.31 -12.95
#